data_AF-A0A7L4TRH3-F1
#
_entry.id   AF-A0A7L4TRH3-F1
#
_cell.length_a   1.000
_cell.length_b   1.000
_cell.length_c   1.000
_cell.angle_alpha   90.00
_cell.angle_beta   90.00
_cell.angle_gamma   90.00
#
_symmetry.space_group_name_H-M   'P 1'
#
loop_
_entity.id
_entity.type
_entity.pdbx_description
1 polymer ?
#
loop_
_entity_poly.entity_id
_entity_poly.type
_entity_poly.pdbx_seq_one_letter_code
_entity_poly.pdbx_strand_id
1 'polypeptide(L)'
;MSIETKVTFDKEQIQAFSDGRNEPAWLKDIRLKGAELFDTLELPKPDKTKIDKWNFTAANYNLADVKAADNVAALAEGIRNLVGDEDKVDNLLAQQDGSTVYTKVSKELTDKGVIFTDLATAVEKHEDLVKKYLFGEAVQMDEN
;
A
#
# COMPACT_ATOMS: atom_id res chain seq x y z
N MET A 1 -3.45 26.53 25.63
CA MET A 1 -4.41 25.58 25.05
C MET A 1 -3.61 24.61 24.21
N SER A 2 -3.39 23.39 24.70
CA SER A 2 -2.75 22.34 23.91
C SER A 2 -3.82 21.77 23.01
N ILE A 3 -3.73 22.07 21.71
CA ILE A 3 -4.46 21.34 20.68
C ILE A 3 -3.87 19.94 20.69
N GLU A 4 -4.52 19.01 21.37
CA GLU A 4 -4.32 17.59 21.11
C GLU A 4 -4.82 17.35 19.69
N THR A 5 -3.91 17.45 18.72
CA THR A 5 -4.15 16.95 17.37
C THR A 5 -4.28 15.45 17.50
N LYS A 6 -5.50 14.98 17.75
CA LYS A 6 -5.84 13.56 17.65
C LYS A 6 -5.53 13.19 16.20
N VAL A 7 -4.41 12.51 15.98
CA VAL A 7 -4.07 11.93 14.68
C VAL A 7 -5.02 10.75 14.50
N THR A 8 -6.25 11.04 14.14
CA THR A 8 -7.29 10.05 13.84
C THR A 8 -7.27 9.78 12.36
N PHE A 9 -7.28 8.50 12.00
CA PHE A 9 -7.57 8.06 10.63
C PHE A 9 -8.94 8.62 10.20
N ASP A 10 -8.95 9.65 9.36
CA ASP A 10 -10.15 10.34 8.92
C ASP A 10 -10.17 10.57 7.39
N LYS A 11 -11.31 11.00 6.87
CA LYS A 11 -11.47 11.27 5.42
C LYS A 11 -10.51 12.34 4.91
N GLU A 12 -10.15 13.32 5.74
CA GLU A 12 -9.26 14.42 5.36
C GLU A 12 -7.82 13.92 5.17
N GLN A 13 -7.34 13.03 6.05
CA GLN A 13 -6.05 12.36 5.93
C GLN A 13 -5.98 11.46 4.69
N ILE A 14 -7.04 10.68 4.43
CA ILE A 14 -7.11 9.81 3.24
C ILE A 14 -7.09 10.66 1.96
N GLN A 15 -7.80 11.79 1.97
CA GLN A 15 -7.78 12.73 0.88
C GLN A 15 -6.39 13.36 0.68
N ALA A 16 -5.76 13.85 1.74
CA ALA A 16 -4.42 14.43 1.70
C ALA A 16 -3.37 13.41 1.23
N PHE A 17 -3.49 12.15 1.65
CA PHE A 17 -2.64 11.05 1.19
C PHE A 17 -2.78 10.79 -0.31
N SER A 18 -4.01 10.73 -0.82
CA SER A 18 -4.29 10.49 -2.24
C SER A 18 -3.82 11.67 -3.11
N ASP A 19 -4.06 12.90 -2.64
CA ASP A 19 -3.64 14.14 -3.32
C ASP A 19 -2.11 14.27 -3.33
N GLY A 20 -1.42 13.92 -2.23
CA GLY A 20 0.04 13.94 -2.13
C GLY A 20 0.74 12.93 -3.06
N ARG A 21 0.04 11.86 -3.44
CA ARG A 21 0.52 10.84 -4.39
C ARG A 21 0.08 11.08 -5.83
N ASN A 22 -0.66 12.16 -6.09
CA ASN A 22 -1.22 12.49 -7.40
C ASN A 22 -2.02 11.31 -8.00
N GLU A 23 -2.82 10.63 -7.17
CA GLU A 23 -3.62 9.49 -7.60
C GLU A 23 -4.79 9.92 -8.51
N PRO A 24 -5.23 9.07 -9.45
CA PRO A 24 -6.38 9.36 -10.28
C PRO A 24 -7.67 9.40 -9.45
N ALA A 25 -8.62 10.24 -9.88
CA ALA A 25 -9.85 10.52 -9.14
C ALA A 25 -10.65 9.26 -8.75
N TRP A 26 -10.70 8.26 -9.61
CA TRP A 26 -11.45 7.02 -9.32
C TRP A 26 -10.84 6.24 -8.14
N LEU A 27 -9.52 6.27 -7.97
CA LEU A 27 -8.85 5.57 -6.87
C LEU A 27 -9.08 6.33 -5.57
N LYS A 28 -9.03 7.66 -5.62
CA LYS A 28 -9.40 8.52 -4.50
C LYS A 28 -10.84 8.26 -4.04
N ASP A 29 -11.79 8.17 -4.97
CA ASP A 29 -13.20 7.86 -4.66
C ASP A 29 -13.34 6.48 -4.00
N ILE A 30 -12.60 5.48 -4.46
CA ILE A 30 -12.58 4.14 -3.84
C ILE A 30 -12.08 4.23 -2.39
N ARG A 31 -10.99 4.95 -2.14
CA ARG A 31 -10.45 5.12 -0.78
C ARG A 31 -11.45 5.81 0.15
N LEU A 32 -12.12 6.86 -0.32
CA LEU A 32 -13.12 7.59 0.45
C LEU A 32 -14.36 6.73 0.76
N LYS A 33 -14.81 5.92 -0.20
CA LYS A 33 -15.87 4.93 0.02
C LYS A 33 -15.44 3.86 1.03
N GLY A 34 -14.19 3.39 0.97
CA GLY A 34 -13.65 2.46 1.96
C GLY A 34 -13.67 3.04 3.38
N ALA A 35 -13.39 4.34 3.52
CA ALA A 35 -13.48 5.04 4.80
C ALA A 35 -14.93 5.09 5.34
N GLU A 36 -15.91 5.24 4.45
CA GLU A 36 -17.33 5.18 4.83
C GLU A 36 -17.75 3.77 5.23
N LEU A 37 -17.28 2.76 4.50
CA LEU A 37 -17.56 1.36 4.81
C LEU A 37 -16.94 0.95 6.15
N PHE A 38 -15.74 1.42 6.48
CA PHE A 38 -15.06 1.14 7.74
C PHE A 38 -15.93 1.43 8.98
N ASP A 39 -16.71 2.52 8.96
CA ASP A 39 -17.59 2.89 10.08
C ASP A 39 -18.89 2.05 10.15
N THR A 40 -19.23 1.34 9.06
CA THR A 40 -20.52 0.64 8.91
C THR A 40 -20.41 -0.88 8.90
N LEU A 41 -19.25 -1.44 8.51
CA LEU A 41 -19.03 -2.87 8.45
C LEU A 41 -18.86 -3.47 9.84
N GLU A 42 -19.49 -4.63 10.07
CA GLU A 42 -19.24 -5.39 11.29
C GLU A 42 -17.81 -5.93 11.29
N LEU A 43 -17.11 -5.80 12.42
CA LEU A 43 -15.79 -6.41 12.61
C LEU A 43 -15.85 -7.95 12.43
N PRO A 44 -14.77 -8.57 11.91
CA PRO A 44 -14.72 -10.01 11.78
C PRO A 44 -14.73 -10.66 13.18
N LYS A 45 -15.23 -11.89 13.26
CA LYS A 45 -15.38 -12.65 14.52
C LYS A 45 -14.38 -13.81 14.56
N PRO A 46 -13.09 -13.56 14.82
CA PRO A 46 -12.10 -14.64 14.91
C PRO A 46 -12.36 -15.55 16.11
N ASP A 47 -12.20 -16.86 15.94
CA ASP A 47 -12.64 -17.90 16.90
C ASP A 47 -12.12 -17.71 18.34
N LYS A 48 -10.89 -17.21 18.50
CA LYS A 48 -10.18 -17.20 19.79
C LYS A 48 -9.84 -15.80 20.29
N THR A 49 -10.32 -14.74 19.65
CA THR A 49 -9.92 -13.38 19.99
C THR A 49 -11.08 -12.41 19.86
N LYS A 50 -11.33 -11.64 20.92
CA LYS A 50 -12.35 -10.59 20.91
C LYS A 50 -11.68 -9.26 20.54
N ILE A 51 -12.01 -8.74 19.36
CA ILE A 51 -11.39 -7.54 18.78
C ILE A 51 -12.28 -6.29 18.86
N ASP A 52 -13.47 -6.40 19.47
CA ASP A 52 -14.47 -5.32 19.59
C ASP A 52 -13.96 -4.06 20.31
N LYS A 53 -12.91 -4.19 21.12
CA LYS A 53 -12.31 -3.10 21.90
C LYS A 53 -10.96 -2.64 21.36
N TRP A 54 -10.51 -3.18 20.23
CA TRP A 54 -9.24 -2.79 19.65
C TRP A 54 -9.37 -1.40 19.02
N ASN A 55 -8.31 -0.61 19.14
CA ASN A 55 -8.26 0.70 18.53
C ASN A 55 -7.51 0.60 17.20
N PHE A 56 -8.24 0.82 16.10
CA PHE A 56 -7.71 0.74 14.74
C PHE A 56 -7.38 2.11 14.13
N THR A 57 -7.68 3.22 14.82
CA THR A 57 -7.65 4.58 14.27
C THR A 57 -6.69 5.53 14.98
N ALA A 58 -6.13 5.15 16.13
CA ALA A 58 -5.23 6.00 16.92
C ALA A 58 -3.74 5.83 16.58
N ALA A 59 -3.40 5.22 15.45
CA ALA A 59 -2.02 5.10 15.01
C ALA A 59 -1.53 6.40 14.37
N ASN A 60 -0.21 6.63 14.41
CA ASN A 60 0.40 7.72 13.66
C ASN A 60 0.65 7.25 12.22
N TYR A 61 -0.12 7.78 11.27
CA TYR A 61 -0.02 7.42 9.85
C TYR A 61 0.97 8.31 9.08
N ASN A 62 1.75 9.16 9.77
CA ASN A 62 2.89 9.85 9.16
C ASN A 62 4.03 8.85 8.92
N LEU A 63 3.96 8.17 7.78
CA LEU A 63 5.05 7.34 7.29
C LEU A 63 6.17 8.27 6.83
N ALA A 64 7.39 8.02 7.29
CA ALA A 64 8.54 8.81 6.88
C ALA A 64 8.84 8.57 5.39
N ASP A 65 9.33 9.59 4.69
CA ASP A 65 9.83 9.42 3.34
C ASP A 65 11.03 8.47 3.36
N VAL A 66 10.86 7.28 2.80
CA VAL A 66 11.96 6.33 2.62
C VAL A 66 12.57 6.55 1.25
N LYS A 67 13.87 6.85 1.23
CA LYS A 67 14.61 7.01 -0.03
C LYS A 67 14.72 5.67 -0.74
N ALA A 68 14.59 5.71 -2.07
CA ALA A 68 14.93 4.58 -2.91
C ALA A 68 16.43 4.25 -2.80
N ALA A 69 16.74 2.96 -2.74
CA ALA A 69 18.08 2.43 -2.74
C ALA A 69 18.53 2.12 -4.17
N ASP A 70 19.81 2.36 -4.46
CA ASP A 70 20.38 2.07 -5.78
C ASP A 70 20.63 0.57 -6.01
N ASN A 71 20.86 -0.17 -4.93
CA ASN A 71 21.16 -1.60 -4.93
C ASN A 71 20.64 -2.29 -3.66
N VAL A 72 20.61 -3.62 -3.67
CA VAL A 72 20.07 -4.41 -2.54
C VAL A 72 20.96 -4.28 -1.30
N ALA A 73 22.28 -4.10 -1.45
CA ALA A 73 23.18 -3.85 -0.32
C ALA A 73 22.87 -2.55 0.46
N ALA A 74 22.29 -1.54 -0.21
CA ALA A 74 21.87 -0.27 0.38
C ALA A 74 20.45 -0.31 1.00
N LEU A 75 19.74 -1.43 0.89
CA LEU A 75 18.45 -1.61 1.58
C LEU A 75 18.63 -1.72 3.09
N ALA A 76 17.57 -1.39 3.82
CA ALA A 76 17.52 -1.60 5.26
C ALA A 76 17.83 -3.06 5.60
N GLU A 77 18.59 -3.29 6.68
CA GLU A 77 19.11 -4.61 7.05
C GLU A 77 18.01 -5.67 7.14
N GLY A 78 16.84 -5.32 7.71
CA GLY A 78 15.69 -6.21 7.79
C GLY A 78 15.20 -6.70 6.44
N ILE A 79 15.18 -5.83 5.41
CA ILE A 79 14.78 -6.20 4.05
C ILE A 79 15.87 -7.03 3.38
N ARG A 80 17.13 -6.58 3.47
CA ARG A 80 18.26 -7.29 2.88
C ARG A 80 18.37 -8.74 3.37
N ASN A 81 18.12 -8.97 4.66
CA ASN A 81 18.15 -10.31 5.26
C ASN A 81 17.02 -11.22 4.73
N LEU A 82 15.91 -10.66 4.23
CA LEU A 82 14.81 -11.43 3.62
C LEU A 82 15.07 -11.75 2.14
N VAL A 83 15.80 -10.89 1.43
CA VAL A 83 16.14 -11.10 0.00
C VAL A 83 17.10 -12.28 -0.16
N GLY A 84 17.98 -12.51 0.80
CA GLY A 84 18.97 -13.58 0.75
C GLY A 84 20.14 -13.22 -0.16
N ASP A 85 20.53 -14.16 -1.05
CA ASP A 85 21.67 -14.00 -1.96
C ASP A 85 21.26 -13.14 -3.18
N GLU A 86 21.68 -11.87 -3.18
CA GLU A 86 21.34 -10.85 -4.19
C GLU A 86 21.59 -11.34 -5.63
N ASP A 87 22.68 -12.10 -5.84
CA ASP A 87 23.09 -12.59 -7.17
C ASP A 87 22.13 -13.63 -7.74
N LYS A 88 21.27 -14.22 -6.90
CA LYS A 88 20.26 -15.21 -7.30
C LYS A 88 18.87 -14.63 -7.51
N VAL A 89 18.68 -13.33 -7.27
CA VAL A 89 17.38 -12.68 -7.35
C VAL A 89 17.28 -11.86 -8.65
N ASP A 90 16.63 -12.44 -9.65
CA ASP A 90 16.44 -11.82 -10.97
C ASP A 90 15.33 -10.76 -10.98
N ASN A 91 14.36 -10.87 -10.07
CA ASN A 91 13.22 -9.97 -9.96
C ASN A 91 12.94 -9.68 -8.48
N LEU A 92 12.86 -8.41 -8.09
CA LEU A 92 12.66 -7.98 -6.72
C LEU A 92 11.86 -6.69 -6.68
N LEU A 93 10.80 -6.65 -5.88
CA LEU A 93 10.11 -5.43 -5.50
C LEU A 93 10.21 -5.31 -3.98
N ALA A 94 10.91 -4.29 -3.50
CA ALA A 94 11.06 -4.04 -2.08
C ALA A 94 10.30 -2.77 -1.71
N GLN A 95 9.52 -2.87 -0.64
CA GLN A 95 8.78 -1.74 -0.06
C GLN A 95 9.13 -1.60 1.41
N GLN A 96 9.22 -0.36 1.86
CA GLN A 96 9.41 0.00 3.26
C GLN A 96 8.42 1.10 3.59
N ASP A 97 7.65 0.92 4.67
CA ASP A 97 6.68 1.91 5.16
C ASP A 97 5.74 2.42 4.05
N GLY A 98 5.25 1.51 3.20
CA GLY A 98 4.32 1.84 2.11
C GLY A 98 4.94 2.59 0.92
N SER A 99 6.26 2.72 0.88
CA SER A 99 7.03 3.32 -0.22
C SER A 99 7.88 2.26 -0.91
N THR A 100 7.94 2.30 -2.24
CA THR A 100 8.82 1.41 -3.03
C THR A 100 10.25 1.90 -2.93
N VAL A 101 11.13 1.06 -2.37
CA VAL A 101 12.54 1.40 -2.14
C VAL A 101 13.48 0.79 -3.15
N TYR A 102 13.10 -0.31 -3.82
CA TYR A 102 13.90 -0.92 -4.86
C TYR A 102 13.03 -1.77 -5.79
N THR A 103 13.31 -1.72 -7.10
CA THR A 103 12.67 -2.58 -8.09
C THR A 103 13.72 -3.11 -9.06
N LYS A 104 13.73 -4.42 -9.28
CA LYS A 104 14.52 -5.14 -10.28
C LYS A 104 13.58 -6.07 -11.02
N VAL A 105 13.64 -6.05 -12.35
CA VAL A 105 12.94 -7.01 -13.19
C VAL A 105 13.85 -7.39 -14.35
N SER A 106 13.94 -8.68 -14.60
CA SER A 106 14.73 -9.24 -15.70
C SER A 106 14.19 -8.76 -17.04
N LYS A 107 15.10 -8.41 -17.96
CA LYS A 107 14.74 -7.97 -19.30
C LYS A 107 13.94 -9.04 -20.06
N GLU A 108 14.23 -10.33 -19.82
CA GLU A 108 13.49 -11.43 -20.43
C GLU A 108 12.00 -11.39 -20.09
N LEU A 109 11.63 -11.14 -18.83
CA LEU A 109 10.23 -11.05 -18.43
C LEU A 109 9.57 -9.79 -19.00
N THR A 110 10.27 -8.67 -18.99
CA THR A 110 9.78 -7.42 -19.60
C THR A 110 9.54 -7.58 -21.09
N ASP A 111 10.46 -8.22 -21.82
CA ASP A 111 10.34 -8.48 -23.27
C ASP A 111 9.20 -9.47 -23.58
N LYS A 112 8.82 -10.32 -22.60
CA LYS A 112 7.62 -11.20 -22.66
C LYS A 112 6.31 -10.49 -22.27
N GLY A 113 6.37 -9.21 -21.90
CA GLY A 113 5.19 -8.41 -21.53
C GLY A 113 4.76 -8.56 -20.06
N VAL A 114 5.62 -9.09 -19.19
CA VAL A 114 5.31 -9.17 -17.76
C VAL A 114 5.40 -7.78 -17.12
N ILE A 115 4.33 -7.37 -16.44
CA ILE A 115 4.28 -6.14 -15.65
C ILE A 115 4.61 -6.51 -14.20
N PHE A 116 5.82 -6.16 -13.76
CA PHE A 116 6.27 -6.35 -12.37
C PHE A 116 6.68 -5.00 -11.78
N THR A 117 5.74 -4.35 -11.10
CA THR A 117 5.90 -2.98 -10.58
C THR A 117 4.99 -2.76 -9.36
N ASP A 118 5.24 -1.69 -8.60
CA ASP A 118 4.41 -1.31 -7.47
C ASP A 118 3.05 -0.74 -7.89
N LEU A 119 2.12 -0.68 -6.94
CA LEU A 119 0.76 -0.22 -7.22
C LEU A 119 0.70 1.24 -7.70
N ALA A 120 1.53 2.14 -7.20
CA ALA A 120 1.50 3.54 -7.63
C ALA A 120 1.93 3.66 -9.09
N THR A 121 3.05 3.02 -9.45
CA THR A 121 3.51 2.95 -10.85
C THR A 121 2.51 2.21 -11.74
N ALA A 122 1.88 1.14 -11.24
CA ALA A 122 0.86 0.40 -12.00
C ALA A 122 -0.39 1.25 -12.27
N VAL A 123 -0.83 2.04 -11.29
CA VAL A 123 -1.97 2.96 -11.47
C VAL A 123 -1.65 4.04 -12.49
N GLU A 124 -0.42 4.56 -12.51
CA GLU A 124 0.00 5.59 -13.47
C GLU A 124 0.16 5.04 -14.90
N LYS A 125 0.82 3.88 -15.05
CA LYS A 125 1.22 3.35 -16.37
C LYS A 125 0.27 2.31 -16.95
N HIS A 126 -0.54 1.68 -16.11
CA HIS A 126 -1.41 0.54 -16.45
C HIS A 126 -2.80 0.70 -15.81
N GLU A 127 -3.30 1.95 -15.76
CA GLU A 127 -4.55 2.34 -15.10
C GLU A 127 -5.73 1.46 -15.51
N ASP A 128 -5.84 1.15 -16.81
CA ASP A 128 -6.92 0.35 -17.39
C ASP A 128 -6.98 -1.06 -16.80
N LEU A 129 -5.81 -1.69 -16.59
CA LEU A 129 -5.71 -3.00 -15.95
C LEU A 129 -6.03 -2.89 -14.47
N VAL A 130 -5.43 -1.92 -13.76
CA VAL A 130 -5.63 -1.79 -12.31
C VAL A 130 -7.10 -1.49 -12.01
N LYS A 131 -7.70 -0.53 -12.70
CA LYS A 131 -9.11 -0.15 -12.50
C LYS A 131 -10.09 -1.29 -12.78
N LYS A 132 -9.74 -2.19 -13.70
CA LYS A 132 -10.57 -3.35 -14.04
C LYS A 132 -10.58 -4.42 -12.94
N TYR A 133 -9.46 -4.60 -12.24
CA TYR A 133 -9.27 -5.74 -11.32
C TYR A 133 -9.19 -5.36 -9.85
N LEU A 134 -8.78 -4.13 -9.51
CA LEU A 134 -8.68 -3.66 -8.13
C LEU A 134 -10.08 -3.52 -7.52
N PHE A 135 -10.30 -4.22 -6.40
CA PHE A 135 -11.62 -4.38 -5.80
C PHE A 135 -12.70 -4.93 -6.75
N GLY A 136 -12.27 -5.77 -7.70
CA GLY A 136 -13.13 -6.52 -8.61
C GLY A 136 -13.46 -7.91 -8.05
N GLU A 137 -13.40 -8.95 -8.88
CA GLU A 137 -13.90 -10.30 -8.55
C GLU A 137 -13.25 -10.98 -7.33
N ALA A 138 -12.01 -10.66 -6.99
CA ALA A 138 -11.24 -11.40 -5.98
C ALA A 138 -11.49 -10.93 -4.54
N VAL A 139 -11.63 -9.62 -4.33
CA VAL A 139 -11.86 -9.01 -3.02
C VAL A 139 -12.77 -7.82 -3.23
N GLN A 140 -13.96 -7.83 -2.64
CA GLN A 140 -14.89 -6.69 -2.76
C GLN A 140 -14.50 -5.56 -1.81
N MET A 141 -14.98 -4.34 -2.07
CA MET A 141 -14.71 -3.19 -1.20
C MET A 141 -15.30 -3.33 0.21
N ASP A 142 -16.35 -4.15 0.35
CA ASP A 142 -17.11 -4.37 1.58
C ASP A 142 -16.78 -5.71 2.27
N GLU A 143 -15.75 -6.42 1.80
CA GLU A 143 -15.32 -7.70 2.36
C GLU A 143 -14.52 -7.49 3.66
N ASN A 144 -14.86 -8.23 4.72
CA ASN A 144 -14.24 -8.16 6.06
C ASN A 144 -14.10 -9.53 6.73
#